data_AF-A0A7V6U959-F1
#
_entry.id   AF-A0A7V6U959-F1
#
_cell.length_a   1.000
_cell.length_b   1.000
_cell.length_c   1.000
_cell.angle_alpha   90.00
_cell.angle_beta   90.00
_cell.angle_gamma   90.00
#
_symmetry.space_group_name_H-M   'P 1'
#
loop_
_entity.id
_entity.type
_entity.pdbx_description
1 polymer ?
#
loop_
_entity_poly.entity_id
_entity_poly.type
_entity_poly.pdbx_seq_one_letter_code
_entity_poly.pdbx_strand_id
1 'polypeptide(L)' 'MKRKQDGRSCGTIYESLTFNSKGGSTISPIENVEHGSKITAPQAPTRLGYSFVGWY' A
#
# COMPACT_ATOMS: atom_id res chain seq x y z
N MET A 1 9.66 -35.61 -17.60
CA MET A 1 10.13 -34.49 -16.75
C MET A 1 8.94 -33.88 -16.00
N LYS A 2 9.06 -33.76 -14.68
CA LYS A 2 8.18 -33.16 -13.65
C LYS A 2 6.83 -32.54 -14.07
N ARG A 3 5.74 -33.13 -13.56
CA ARG A 3 4.53 -32.38 -13.21
C ARG A 3 4.77 -31.62 -11.91
N LYS A 4 4.22 -30.40 -11.77
CA LYS A 4 3.58 -29.86 -10.56
C LYS A 4 2.98 -28.50 -10.94
N GLN A 5 1.67 -28.35 -10.70
CA GLN A 5 1.05 -27.04 -10.55
C GLN A 5 1.89 -26.19 -9.59
N ASP A 6 2.13 -24.92 -9.92
CA ASP A 6 2.45 -23.89 -8.92
C ASP A 6 1.19 -23.65 -8.08
N GLY A 7 0.94 -24.59 -7.17
CA GLY A 7 0.11 -24.36 -6.00
C GLY A 7 0.81 -23.31 -5.15
N ARG A 8 0.06 -22.26 -4.79
CA ARG A 8 0.52 -21.06 -4.07
C ARG A 8 1.65 -21.29 -3.04
N SER A 9 2.49 -20.25 -2.97
CA SER A 9 3.26 -19.72 -1.80
C SER A 9 4.60 -20.37 -1.39
N CYS A 10 5.70 -19.77 -1.87
CA CYS A 10 6.77 -19.18 -1.04
C CYS A 10 7.40 -17.96 -1.77
N GLY A 11 6.59 -17.25 -2.55
CA GLY A 11 7.00 -16.03 -3.25
C GLY A 11 6.43 -14.84 -2.52
N THR A 12 7.25 -13.83 -2.29
CA THR A 12 6.82 -12.50 -1.85
C THR A 12 5.57 -12.08 -2.62
N ILE A 13 4.45 -11.94 -1.91
CA ILE A 13 3.24 -11.37 -2.49
C ILE A 13 3.47 -9.86 -2.57
N TYR A 14 3.28 -9.29 -3.75
CA TYR A 14 3.37 -7.85 -3.96
C TYR A 14 1.97 -7.25 -4.08
N GLU A 15 1.72 -6.19 -3.34
CA GLU A 15 0.43 -5.49 -3.27
C GLU A 15 0.58 -4.02 -3.69
N SER A 16 -0.53 -3.44 -4.12
CA SER A 16 -0.65 -2.01 -4.40
C SER A 16 -1.47 -1.32 -3.32
N LEU A 17 -0.93 -0.25 -2.75
CA LEU A 17 -1.55 0.51 -1.68
C LEU A 17 -2.05 1.85 -2.22
N THR A 18 -3.37 2.01 -2.24
CA THR A 18 -4.02 3.26 -2.63
C THR A 18 -4.45 4.04 -1.39
N PHE A 19 -4.19 5.35 -1.38
CA PHE A 19 -4.47 6.21 -0.24
C PHE A 19 -5.68 7.11 -0.53
N ASN A 20 -6.72 7.01 0.30
CA ASN A 20 -7.86 7.90 0.22
C ASN A 20 -7.69 9.06 1.21
N SER A 21 -7.27 10.22 0.71
CA SER A 21 -7.08 11.44 1.51
C SER A 21 -8.38 12.12 1.97
N LYS A 22 -9.55 11.53 1.68
CA LYS A 22 -10.89 12.05 2.03
C LYS A 22 -11.07 13.53 1.66
N GLY A 23 -10.61 13.92 0.47
CA GLY A 23 -10.70 15.31 -0.01
C GLY A 23 -9.58 16.24 0.47
N GLY A 24 -8.49 15.69 1.01
CA GLY A 24 -7.21 16.40 1.11
C GLY A 24 -6.39 16.31 -0.18
N SER A 25 -5.11 16.64 -0.10
CA SER A 25 -4.15 16.48 -1.21
C SER A 25 -4.16 15.07 -1.79
N THR A 26 -3.96 14.95 -3.11
CA THR A 26 -3.78 13.66 -3.77
C THR A 26 -2.48 13.01 -3.33
N ILE A 27 -2.51 11.70 -3.06
CA ILE A 27 -1.35 10.92 -2.65
C ILE A 27 -1.13 9.83 -3.68
N SER A 28 0.11 9.73 -4.15
CA SER A 28 0.50 8.67 -5.08
C SER A 28 0.39 7.31 -4.40
N PRO A 29 -0.19 6.31 -5.07
CA PRO A 29 -0.21 4.94 -4.54
C PRO A 29 1.21 4.40 -4.43
N ILE A 30 1.40 3.47 -3.49
CA ILE A 30 2.66 2.74 -3.36
C ILE A 30 2.45 1.37 -4.00
N GLU A 31 3.19 1.11 -5.06
CA GLU A 31 3.15 -0.14 -5.81
C GLU A 31 4.26 -1.08 -5.32
N ASN A 32 4.16 -2.37 -5.66
CA ASN A 32 5.20 -3.37 -5.39
C ASN A 32 5.56 -3.49 -3.90
N VAL A 33 4.57 -3.38 -3.02
CA VAL A 33 4.76 -3.55 -1.57
C VAL A 33 4.76 -5.04 -1.25
N GLU A 34 5.86 -5.54 -0.70
CA GLU A 34 5.91 -6.90 -0.16
C GLU A 34 4.94 -7.04 1.01
N HIS A 35 4.06 -8.03 0.91
CA HIS A 35 3.10 -8.36 1.95
C HIS A 35 3.82 -8.77 3.24
N GLY A 36 3.58 -8.01 4.30
CA GLY A 36 4.22 -8.20 5.61
C GLY A 36 5.50 -7.38 5.82
N SER A 37 5.98 -6.67 4.78
CA SER A 37 7.08 -5.71 4.92
C SER A 37 6.59 -4.37 5.43
N LYS A 38 7.47 -3.65 6.14
CA LYS A 38 7.20 -2.29 6.59
C LYS A 38 7.31 -1.32 5.43
N ILE A 39 6.29 -0.49 5.25
CA ILE A 39 6.33 0.62 4.29
C ILE A 39 6.63 1.93 5.01
N THR A 40 7.25 2.85 4.28
CA THR A 40 7.29 4.25 4.70
C THR A 40 5.93 4.88 4.38
N ALA A 41 5.26 5.44 5.39
CA ALA A 41 4.01 6.15 5.17
C ALA A 41 4.24 7.33 4.21
N PRO A 42 3.32 7.57 3.26
CA PRO A 42 3.41 8.73 2.38
C PRO A 42 3.22 10.02 3.17
N GLN A 43 3.55 11.14 2.53
CA GLN A 43 3.32 12.45 3.11
C GLN A 43 1.84 12.63 3.48
N ALA A 44 1.62 13.16 4.68
CA ALA A 44 0.27 13.43 5.17
C ALA A 44 -0.48 14.35 4.19
N PRO A 45 -1.73 14.03 3.84
CA PRO A 45 -2.54 14.89 3.00
C PRO A 45 -2.86 16.17 3.78
N THR A 46 -2.80 17.31 3.10
CA THR A 46 -3.24 18.57 3.68
C THR A 46 -4.69 18.80 3.28
N ARG A 47 -5.56 19.00 4.27
CA ARG A 47 -6.96 19.38 4.07
C ARG A 47 -7.25 20.63 4.89
N LEU A 48 -7.62 21.72 4.22
CA LEU A 48 -7.87 23.01 4.88
C LEU A 48 -8.93 22.87 5.97
N GLY A 49 -8.63 23.35 7.18
CA GLY A 49 -9.51 23.26 8.35
C GLY A 49 -9.51 21.90 9.06
N TYR A 50 -8.64 20.96 8.65
CA TYR A 50 -8.53 19.63 9.27
C TYR A 50 -7.06 19.32 9.63
N SER A 51 -6.87 18.59 10.72
CA SER A 51 -5.57 18.04 11.10
C SER A 51 -5.50 16.57 10.70
N PHE A 52 -4.40 16.17 10.06
CA PHE A 52 -4.17 14.76 9.74
C PHE A 52 -3.83 13.99 11.02
N VAL A 53 -4.65 13.00 11.35
CA VAL A 53 -4.52 12.21 12.59
C VAL A 53 -3.87 10.84 12.36
N GLY A 54 -3.82 10.35 11.12
CA GLY A 54 -3.17 9.07 10.81
C GLY A 54 -3.77 8.34 9.61
N TRP A 55 -3.10 7.24 9.23
CA TRP A 55 -3.58 6.24 8.28
C TRP A 55 -4.23 5.10 9.07
N TYR A 56 -5.48 4.78 8.72
CA TYR A 56 -6.30 3.73 9.34
C TYR A 56 -6.72 2.71 8.30
#